data_AF-A0A8J2PC07-F1
#
_entry.id   AF-A0A8J2PC07-F1
#
_cell.length_a   1.000
_cell.length_b   1.000
_cell.length_c   1.000
_cell.angle_alpha   90.00
_cell.angle_beta   90.00
_cell.angle_gamma   90.00
#
_symmetry.space_group_name_H-M   'P 1'
#
loop_
_entity.id
_entity.type
_entity.pdbx_description
1 polymer ?
#
loop_
_entity_poly.entity_id
_entity_poly.type
_entity_poly.pdbx_seq_one_letter_code
_entity_poly.pdbx_strand_id
1 'polypeptide(L)'
;MTFVNVDFAANDSICFTAPQRVIRDQFTTPDYDHIIRTIANKPEIRVIVLILEKEYMVKLMASAKLLGVGSRYVWIGTDAWSSRECAGQEHIVEGAIAIQPLVAQLHGFDEYFTSLNLRHSRVNPWFEEFWEQNFQCKLEDSNVTRFNQAFNTCSSDLKIGHQREYSQQAFVHFVRDGVYAFAYALHNLHQNLCGEGYIGVCQAMEHIDGVQIAEFLKNVTFKDEEANSFRFVNVGDGPTRYTIVNFQRHKENGTYFWAKVGNYS
;
A
#
# COMPACT_ATOMS: atom_id res chain seq x y z
N MET A 1 -8.23 -16.17 -4.42
CA MET A 1 -7.21 -17.21 -4.69
C MET A 1 -6.20 -16.57 -5.63
N THR A 2 -5.08 -16.07 -5.11
CA THR A 2 -4.08 -15.41 -5.95
C THR A 2 -3.13 -16.49 -6.43
N PHE A 3 -3.30 -16.91 -7.68
CA PHE A 3 -2.32 -17.77 -8.34
C PHE A 3 -1.09 -16.92 -8.62
N VAL A 4 0.04 -17.25 -8.00
CA VAL A 4 1.31 -16.97 -8.68
C VAL A 4 1.27 -17.83 -9.91
N ASN A 5 1.42 -17.21 -11.06
CA ASN A 5 1.61 -17.99 -12.27
C ASN A 5 2.98 -18.67 -12.19
N VAL A 6 2.99 -19.88 -11.63
CA VAL A 6 4.20 -20.70 -11.40
C VAL A 6 4.86 -21.06 -12.74
N ASP A 7 4.13 -20.93 -13.85
CA ASP A 7 4.58 -21.24 -15.21
C ASP A 7 5.76 -20.36 -15.66
N PHE A 8 5.83 -19.10 -15.23
CA PHE A 8 6.95 -18.23 -15.58
C PHE A 8 8.26 -18.66 -14.92
N ALA A 9 8.20 -19.07 -13.65
CA ALA A 9 9.38 -19.54 -12.94
C ALA A 9 9.94 -20.84 -13.54
N ALA A 10 9.06 -21.71 -14.07
CA ALA A 10 9.47 -22.93 -14.76
C ALA A 10 10.28 -22.63 -16.03
N ASN A 11 9.94 -21.57 -16.76
CA ASN A 11 10.68 -21.14 -17.95
C ASN A 11 12.11 -20.69 -17.62
N ASP A 12 12.31 -20.14 -16.42
CA ASP A 12 13.62 -19.71 -15.92
C ASP A 12 14.35 -20.81 -15.10
N SER A 13 13.91 -22.07 -15.21
CA SER A 13 14.48 -23.21 -14.50
C SER A 13 14.44 -23.09 -12.97
N ILE A 14 13.45 -22.38 -12.43
CA ILE A 14 13.21 -22.24 -10.98
C ILE A 14 12.18 -23.30 -10.54
N CYS A 15 12.56 -24.13 -9.57
CA CYS A 15 11.71 -25.19 -9.02
C CYS A 15 11.12 -24.83 -7.64
N PHE A 16 9.85 -25.17 -7.40
CA PHE A 16 9.21 -25.03 -6.09
C PHE A 16 9.05 -26.39 -5.40
N THR A 17 9.87 -26.64 -4.37
CA THR A 17 9.98 -27.97 -3.73
C THR A 17 8.88 -28.27 -2.70
N ALA A 18 8.22 -27.25 -2.12
CA ALA A 18 7.22 -27.44 -1.07
C ALA A 18 6.16 -26.33 -1.08
N PRO A 19 5.26 -26.30 -2.07
CA PRO A 19 4.16 -25.34 -2.07
C PRO A 19 3.26 -25.59 -0.86
N GLN A 20 2.96 -24.52 -0.12
CA GLN A 20 2.08 -24.54 1.05
C GLN A 20 0.99 -23.48 0.85
N ARG A 21 -0.20 -23.73 1.42
CA ARG A 21 -1.35 -22.83 1.31
C ARG A 21 -1.92 -22.54 2.68
N VAL A 22 -2.09 -21.25 2.98
CA VAL A 22 -2.84 -20.78 4.14
C VAL A 22 -4.31 -20.60 3.73
N ILE A 23 -5.24 -21.18 4.49
CA ILE A 23 -6.67 -21.04 4.25
C ILE A 23 -7.22 -19.99 5.22
N ARG A 24 -7.75 -18.91 4.65
CA ARG A 24 -8.31 -17.78 5.41
C ARG A 24 -9.41 -18.25 6.35
N ASP A 25 -9.43 -17.67 7.54
CA ASP A 25 -10.44 -17.86 8.59
C ASP A 25 -10.62 -19.30 9.11
N GLN A 26 -9.82 -20.25 8.62
CA GLN A 26 -9.83 -21.67 9.05
C GLN A 26 -8.57 -22.06 9.79
N PHE A 27 -7.47 -21.36 9.53
CA PHE A 27 -6.16 -21.68 10.10
C PHE A 27 -6.06 -21.28 11.57
N THR A 28 -5.62 -22.24 12.38
CA THR A 28 -5.24 -22.11 13.77
C THR A 28 -3.72 -22.17 13.94
N THR A 29 -3.19 -21.83 15.11
CA THR A 29 -1.73 -21.89 15.39
C THR A 29 -1.09 -23.25 15.03
N PRO A 30 -1.70 -24.41 15.38
CA PRO A 30 -1.18 -25.72 14.95
C PRO A 30 -1.00 -25.89 13.44
N ASP A 31 -1.82 -25.24 12.62
CA ASP A 31 -1.72 -25.34 11.15
C ASP A 31 -0.48 -24.59 10.63
N TYR A 32 -0.17 -23.41 11.20
CA TYR A 32 1.06 -22.68 10.90
C TYR A 32 2.30 -23.47 11.35
N ASP A 33 2.25 -24.08 12.54
CA ASP A 33 3.34 -24.94 13.03
C ASP A 33 3.55 -26.14 12.09
N HIS A 34 2.47 -26.74 11.59
CA HIS A 34 2.55 -27.85 10.66
C HIS A 34 3.22 -27.45 9.33
N ILE A 35 2.87 -26.28 8.78
CA ILE A 35 3.53 -25.72 7.59
C ILE A 35 5.03 -25.55 7.84
N ILE A 36 5.42 -24.89 8.93
CA ILE A 36 6.82 -24.63 9.23
C ILE A 36 7.60 -25.93 9.44
N ARG A 37 7.04 -26.92 10.15
CA ARG A 37 7.67 -28.25 10.31
C ARG A 37 7.84 -28.96 8.97
N THR A 38 6.83 -28.90 8.11
CA THR A 38 6.89 -29.49 6.77
C THR A 38 8.01 -28.89 5.94
N ILE A 39 8.20 -27.57 6.01
CA ILE A 39 9.31 -26.88 5.34
C ILE A 39 10.65 -27.23 6.01
N ALA A 40 10.71 -27.24 7.34
CA ALA A 40 11.93 -27.51 8.11
C ALA A 40 12.49 -28.92 7.90
N ASN A 41 11.62 -29.89 7.60
CA ASN A 41 11.99 -31.25 7.25
C ASN A 41 12.71 -31.37 5.89
N LYS A 42 12.78 -30.30 5.10
CA LYS A 42 13.45 -30.25 3.79
C LYS A 42 14.72 -29.40 3.88
N PRO A 43 15.88 -30.00 4.19
CA PRO A 43 17.05 -29.22 4.55
C PRO A 43 17.68 -28.41 3.42
N GLU A 44 17.35 -28.75 2.18
CA GLU A 44 17.75 -28.05 0.95
C GLU A 44 17.08 -26.68 0.82
N ILE A 45 15.96 -26.43 1.50
CA ILE A 45 15.24 -25.16 1.42
C ILE A 45 15.99 -24.09 2.20
N ARG A 46 16.37 -23.03 1.49
CA ARG A 46 17.00 -21.82 2.05
C ARG A 46 16.22 -20.56 1.75
N VAL A 47 15.37 -20.56 0.73
CA VAL A 47 14.58 -19.41 0.31
C VAL A 47 13.11 -19.78 0.41
N ILE A 48 12.31 -18.90 1.00
CA ILE A 48 10.85 -19.07 1.10
C ILE A 48 10.19 -17.82 0.51
N VAL A 49 9.42 -18.02 -0.56
CA VAL A 49 8.61 -16.96 -1.18
C VAL A 49 7.21 -16.98 -0.55
N LEU A 50 6.79 -15.83 -0.02
CA LEU A 50 5.56 -15.68 0.74
C LEU A 50 4.66 -14.64 0.10
N ILE A 51 3.50 -15.12 -0.35
CA ILE A 51 2.43 -14.29 -0.90
C ILE A 51 1.23 -14.47 0.00
N LEU A 52 1.25 -13.69 1.07
CA LEU A 52 0.29 -13.73 2.15
C LEU A 52 -0.04 -12.31 2.55
N GLU A 53 -1.28 -12.11 3.00
CA GLU A 53 -1.64 -10.88 3.68
C GLU A 53 -0.89 -10.79 5.02
N LYS A 54 -0.71 -9.55 5.47
CA LYS A 54 0.05 -9.20 6.67
C LYS A 54 -0.35 -10.03 7.89
N GLU A 55 -1.65 -10.21 8.13
CA GLU A 55 -2.15 -10.96 9.30
C GLU A 55 -1.64 -12.40 9.34
N TYR A 56 -1.69 -13.11 8.21
CA TYR A 56 -1.27 -14.50 8.12
C TYR A 56 0.25 -14.65 8.13
N MET A 57 0.96 -13.66 7.58
CA MET A 57 2.42 -13.58 7.64
C MET A 57 2.90 -13.52 9.10
N VAL A 58 2.34 -12.62 9.91
CA VAL A 58 2.73 -12.47 11.33
C VAL A 58 2.51 -13.77 12.10
N LYS A 59 1.41 -14.48 11.85
CA LYS A 59 1.14 -15.78 12.48
C LYS A 59 2.16 -16.85 12.07
N LEU A 60 2.48 -16.93 10.77
CA LEU A 60 3.47 -17.88 10.26
C LEU A 60 4.89 -17.63 10.83
N MET A 61 5.30 -16.37 10.91
CA MET A 61 6.58 -15.98 11.49
C MET A 61 6.64 -16.25 13.00
N ALA A 62 5.53 -16.08 13.72
CA ALA A 62 5.45 -16.46 15.14
C ALA A 62 5.71 -17.96 15.31
N SER A 63 5.10 -18.81 14.47
CA SER A 63 5.39 -20.26 14.46
C SER A 63 6.84 -20.57 14.10
N ALA A 64 7.44 -19.88 13.12
CA ALA A 64 8.85 -20.06 12.75
C ALA A 64 9.80 -19.69 13.89
N LYS A 65 9.47 -18.63 14.64
CA LYS A 65 10.18 -18.21 15.86
C LYS A 65 10.06 -19.25 16.97
N LEU A 66 8.83 -19.70 17.27
CA LEU A 66 8.57 -20.69 18.32
C LEU A 66 9.28 -22.01 18.07
N LEU A 67 9.35 -22.44 16.81
CA LEU A 67 10.03 -23.67 16.40
C LEU A 67 11.55 -23.49 16.24
N GLY A 68 12.08 -22.27 16.40
CA GLY A 68 13.52 -22.00 16.37
C GLY A 68 14.18 -22.20 15.00
N VAL A 69 13.41 -22.18 13.91
CA VAL A 69 13.93 -22.45 12.54
C VAL A 69 13.98 -21.22 11.66
N GLY A 70 13.43 -20.09 12.10
CA GLY A 70 13.21 -18.95 11.22
C GLY A 70 14.49 -18.30 10.65
N SER A 71 15.57 -18.23 11.44
CA SER A 71 16.86 -17.65 11.03
C SER A 71 17.63 -18.49 9.98
N ARG A 72 17.10 -19.67 9.62
CA ARG A 72 17.67 -20.55 8.59
C ARG A 72 17.37 -20.03 7.17
N TYR A 73 16.29 -19.27 7.00
CA TYR A 73 15.72 -18.96 5.71
C TYR A 73 15.94 -17.50 5.32
N VAL A 74 16.09 -17.28 4.02
CA VAL A 74 15.89 -15.97 3.38
C VAL A 74 14.42 -15.89 2.97
N TRP A 75 13.72 -14.90 3.53
CA TRP A 75 12.31 -14.67 3.24
C TRP A 75 12.17 -13.69 2.07
N ILE A 76 11.34 -14.03 1.09
CA ILE A 76 10.97 -13.14 -0.01
C ILE A 76 9.48 -12.85 0.09
N GLY A 77 9.12 -11.59 0.31
CA GLY A 77 7.75 -11.14 0.54
C GLY A 77 7.23 -10.18 -0.53
N THR A 78 5.91 -10.03 -0.58
CA THR A 78 5.25 -8.97 -1.35
C THR A 78 5.24 -7.64 -0.60
N ASP A 79 4.61 -6.62 -1.16
CA ASP A 79 4.35 -5.32 -0.54
C ASP A 79 3.73 -5.40 0.86
N ALA A 80 2.89 -6.40 1.11
CA ALA A 80 2.31 -6.70 2.42
C ALA A 80 3.36 -6.87 3.55
N TRP A 81 4.61 -7.25 3.23
CA TRP A 81 5.70 -7.44 4.19
C TRP A 81 6.37 -6.15 4.61
N SER A 82 6.43 -5.22 3.68
CA SER A 82 7.32 -4.07 3.73
C SER A 82 6.82 -2.95 4.66
N SER A 83 5.71 -3.19 5.37
CA SER A 83 5.20 -2.28 6.39
C SER A 83 6.12 -2.27 7.62
N ARG A 84 6.08 -1.18 8.41
CA ARG A 84 6.94 -0.98 9.60
C ARG A 84 6.63 -1.93 10.79
N GLU A 85 5.77 -2.92 10.61
CA GLU A 85 5.10 -3.64 11.71
C GLU A 85 5.46 -5.14 11.79
N CYS A 86 6.71 -5.53 11.52
CA CYS A 86 7.22 -6.87 11.89
C CYS A 86 7.56 -6.99 13.40
N ALA A 87 6.84 -6.23 14.24
CA ALA A 87 7.16 -6.01 15.64
C ALA A 87 7.24 -7.33 16.42
N GLY A 88 8.38 -7.60 17.07
CA GLY A 88 8.63 -8.79 17.88
C GLY A 88 9.14 -10.01 17.11
N GLN A 89 9.34 -9.91 15.80
CA GLN A 89 9.81 -10.99 14.92
C GLN A 89 11.03 -10.58 14.09
N GLU A 90 11.60 -9.41 14.36
CA GLU A 90 12.59 -8.74 13.52
C GLU A 90 13.84 -9.61 13.26
N HIS A 91 14.36 -10.25 14.31
CA HIS A 91 15.51 -11.16 14.20
C HIS A 91 15.27 -12.39 13.30
N ILE A 92 14.02 -12.82 13.11
CA ILE A 92 13.68 -13.96 12.24
C ILE A 92 13.67 -13.53 10.78
N VAL A 93 13.25 -12.29 10.52
CA VAL A 93 13.10 -11.72 9.18
C VAL A 93 14.29 -10.85 8.79
N GLU A 94 15.35 -10.79 9.61
CA GLU A 94 16.61 -10.13 9.25
C GLU A 94 17.15 -10.71 7.93
N GLY A 95 17.46 -9.84 6.98
CA GLY A 95 17.88 -10.22 5.63
C GLY A 95 16.74 -10.53 4.66
N ALA A 96 15.47 -10.44 5.07
CA ALA A 96 14.33 -10.62 4.16
C ALA A 96 14.37 -9.61 3.01
N ILE A 97 13.88 -10.03 1.85
CA ILE A 97 13.72 -9.19 0.65
C ILE A 97 12.23 -9.01 0.43
N ALA A 98 11.80 -7.79 0.16
CA ALA A 98 10.42 -7.51 -0.23
C ALA A 98 10.38 -6.55 -1.42
N ILE A 99 9.26 -6.57 -2.13
CA ILE A 99 8.94 -5.58 -3.17
C ILE A 99 7.94 -4.58 -2.63
N GLN A 100 8.09 -3.32 -2.97
CA GLN A 100 7.15 -2.24 -2.67
C GLN A 100 6.77 -1.55 -3.97
N PRO A 101 5.53 -1.10 -4.18
CA PRO A 101 5.24 -0.14 -5.24
C PRO A 101 6.24 1.02 -5.16
N LEU A 102 6.77 1.47 -6.29
CA LEU A 102 7.68 2.61 -6.31
C LEU A 102 6.88 3.86 -5.94
N VAL A 103 7.09 4.35 -4.73
CA VAL A 103 6.36 5.48 -4.17
C VAL A 103 7.10 6.79 -4.44
N ALA A 104 6.36 7.76 -4.99
CA ALA A 104 6.79 9.15 -5.05
C ALA A 104 6.13 9.98 -3.94
N GLN A 105 6.84 10.99 -3.45
CA GLN A 105 6.24 12.03 -2.60
C GLN A 105 5.39 12.94 -3.48
N LEU A 106 4.16 13.23 -3.04
CA LEU A 106 3.30 14.18 -3.73
C LEU A 106 3.62 15.60 -3.27
N HIS A 107 4.25 16.39 -4.14
CA HIS A 107 4.60 17.78 -3.84
C HIS A 107 3.34 18.63 -3.60
N GLY A 108 3.39 19.53 -2.62
CA GLY A 108 2.26 20.41 -2.28
C GLY A 108 1.17 19.76 -1.42
N PHE A 109 1.12 18.42 -1.34
CA PHE A 109 0.09 17.71 -0.57
C PHE A 109 0.30 17.89 0.93
N ASP A 110 1.55 17.91 1.39
CA ASP A 110 1.88 18.06 2.81
C ASP A 110 1.47 19.45 3.31
N GLU A 111 1.80 20.49 2.55
CA GLU A 111 1.39 21.86 2.83
C GLU A 111 -0.13 22.01 2.80
N TYR A 112 -0.79 21.42 1.80
CA TYR A 112 -2.24 21.38 1.72
C TYR A 112 -2.85 20.70 2.96
N PHE A 113 -2.42 19.48 3.27
CA PHE A 113 -3.02 18.65 4.33
C PHE A 113 -2.78 19.24 5.71
N THR A 114 -1.57 19.74 5.98
CA THR A 114 -1.24 20.37 7.27
C THR A 114 -1.91 21.72 7.47
N SER A 115 -2.29 22.41 6.39
CA SER A 115 -3.08 23.66 6.46
C SER A 115 -4.56 23.45 6.80
N LEU A 116 -5.07 22.22 6.71
CA LEU A 116 -6.47 21.91 7.00
C LEU A 116 -6.80 22.18 8.46
N ASN A 117 -8.02 22.65 8.68
CA ASN A 117 -8.59 22.93 9.99
C ASN A 117 -10.07 22.51 9.98
N LEU A 118 -10.73 22.59 11.13
CA LEU A 118 -12.11 22.13 11.30
C LEU A 118 -13.12 22.71 10.29
N ARG A 119 -12.84 23.84 9.63
CA ARG A 119 -13.70 24.33 8.52
C ARG A 119 -13.84 23.33 7.38
N HIS A 120 -12.88 22.41 7.21
CA HIS A 120 -12.92 21.37 6.21
C HIS A 120 -14.03 20.32 6.47
N SER A 121 -14.64 20.28 7.66
CA SER A 121 -15.79 19.42 7.93
C SER A 121 -17.00 19.72 7.04
N ARG A 122 -17.06 20.92 6.46
CA ARG A 122 -18.07 21.31 5.46
C ARG A 122 -17.92 20.58 4.12
N VAL A 123 -16.73 20.06 3.83
CA VAL A 123 -16.40 19.35 2.58
C VAL A 123 -16.29 17.85 2.85
N ASN A 124 -15.65 17.49 3.97
CA ASN A 124 -15.43 16.10 4.37
C ASN A 124 -16.18 15.80 5.68
N PRO A 125 -17.28 15.01 5.63
CA PRO A 125 -18.09 14.73 6.82
C PRO A 125 -17.37 13.90 7.88
N TRP A 126 -16.26 13.23 7.54
CA TRP A 126 -15.44 12.45 8.47
C TRP A 126 -14.32 13.28 9.12
N PHE A 127 -14.18 14.56 8.77
CA PHE A 127 -13.03 15.35 9.21
C PHE A 127 -13.05 15.65 10.71
N GLU A 128 -14.23 15.78 11.33
CA GLU A 128 -14.35 15.95 12.78
C GLU A 128 -13.91 14.69 13.53
N GLU A 129 -14.35 13.51 13.07
CA GLU A 129 -13.90 12.23 13.62
C GLU A 129 -12.39 12.06 13.47
N PHE A 130 -11.85 12.36 12.28
CA PHE A 130 -10.41 12.39 12.06
C PHE A 130 -9.70 13.33 13.03
N TRP A 131 -10.22 14.54 13.26
CA TRP A 131 -9.61 15.52 14.15
C TRP A 131 -9.54 15.00 15.59
N GLU A 132 -10.66 14.47 16.09
CA GLU A 132 -10.74 13.89 17.43
C GLU A 132 -9.77 12.73 17.63
N GLN A 133 -9.74 11.79 16.68
CA GLN A 133 -8.83 10.64 16.73
C GLN A 133 -7.38 11.05 16.57
N ASN A 134 -7.10 12.00 15.67
CA ASN A 134 -5.75 12.48 15.43
C ASN A 134 -5.21 13.18 16.67
N PHE A 135 -5.96 14.03 17.36
CA PHE A 135 -5.47 14.75 18.54
C PHE A 135 -5.76 14.03 19.88
N GLN A 136 -6.54 12.95 19.87
CA GLN A 136 -7.08 12.25 21.05
C GLN A 136 -7.82 13.22 21.99
N CYS A 137 -8.70 14.02 21.40
CA CYS A 137 -9.53 15.01 22.08
C CYS A 137 -10.96 14.96 21.53
N LYS A 138 -11.92 15.55 22.24
CA LYS A 138 -13.33 15.64 21.84
C LYS A 138 -13.69 17.09 21.52
N LEU A 139 -14.38 17.31 20.40
CA LEU A 139 -14.97 18.60 20.07
C LEU A 139 -16.18 18.88 20.98
N GLU A 140 -16.41 20.14 21.35
CA GLU A 140 -17.47 20.49 22.32
C GLU A 140 -18.87 20.06 21.85
N ASP A 141 -19.17 20.29 20.57
CA ASP A 141 -20.49 20.02 19.97
C ASP A 141 -20.62 18.59 19.41
N SER A 142 -19.61 17.73 19.55
CA SER A 142 -19.66 16.38 19.00
C SER A 142 -20.40 15.39 19.92
N ASN A 143 -21.01 14.39 19.30
CA ASN A 143 -21.66 13.30 20.02
C ASN A 143 -20.64 12.43 20.76
N VAL A 144 -21.01 11.94 21.95
CA VAL A 144 -20.20 10.94 22.65
C VAL A 144 -20.39 9.57 22.00
N THR A 145 -19.28 8.92 21.67
CA THR A 145 -19.21 7.60 21.06
C THR A 145 -18.26 6.70 21.88
N ARG A 146 -18.30 5.38 21.61
CA ARG A 146 -17.35 4.44 22.22
C ARG A 146 -15.88 4.76 21.94
N PHE A 147 -15.60 5.58 20.91
CA PHE A 147 -14.26 5.90 20.45
C PHE A 147 -13.72 7.24 20.98
N ASN A 148 -14.57 8.11 21.54
CA ASN A 148 -14.16 9.41 22.09
C ASN A 148 -14.58 9.64 23.55
N GLN A 149 -15.27 8.68 24.18
CA GLN A 149 -15.76 8.81 25.56
C GLN A 149 -14.67 9.09 26.62
N ALA A 150 -13.42 8.69 26.34
CA ALA A 150 -12.28 8.88 27.23
C ALA A 150 -11.46 10.14 26.90
N PHE A 151 -11.87 10.91 25.89
CA PHE A 151 -11.12 12.07 25.40
C PHE A 151 -11.47 13.34 26.18
N ASN A 152 -10.45 14.16 26.44
CA ASN A 152 -10.64 15.51 26.97
C ASN A 152 -11.05 16.47 25.86
N THR A 153 -11.60 17.63 26.21
CA THR A 153 -11.98 18.67 25.23
C THR A 153 -10.79 19.12 24.38
N CYS A 154 -11.00 19.30 23.08
CA CYS A 154 -10.00 19.81 22.14
C CYS A 154 -9.63 21.26 22.40
N SER A 155 -8.33 21.57 22.29
CA SER A 155 -7.86 22.96 22.29
C SER A 155 -8.13 23.64 20.94
N SER A 156 -8.26 24.96 20.93
CA SER A 156 -8.55 25.76 19.74
C SER A 156 -7.31 26.03 18.85
N ASP A 157 -6.10 25.79 19.35
CA ASP A 157 -4.82 26.03 18.67
C ASP A 157 -4.21 24.78 18.02
N LEU A 158 -4.96 23.67 17.97
CA LEU A 158 -4.52 22.42 17.37
C LEU A 158 -4.24 22.56 15.87
N LYS A 159 -3.12 21.99 15.41
CA LYS A 159 -2.69 21.99 14.01
C LYS A 159 -2.07 20.66 13.62
N ILE A 160 -2.43 20.16 12.44
CA ILE A 160 -1.90 18.91 11.92
C ILE A 160 -0.39 19.05 11.72
N GLY A 161 0.39 18.07 12.17
CA GLY A 161 1.86 18.09 12.07
C GLY A 161 2.58 18.91 13.16
N HIS A 162 1.87 19.63 14.04
CA HIS A 162 2.49 20.39 15.13
C HIS A 162 2.54 19.59 16.44
N GLN A 163 1.38 19.21 16.98
CA GLN A 163 1.30 18.47 18.24
C GLN A 163 1.58 16.97 18.06
N ARG A 164 1.46 16.46 16.82
CA ARG A 164 1.76 15.08 16.45
C ARG A 164 2.56 15.02 15.17
N GLU A 165 3.44 14.02 15.11
CA GLU A 165 4.22 13.76 13.92
C GLU A 165 3.29 13.46 12.74
N TYR A 166 3.50 14.20 11.66
CA TYR A 166 2.85 13.98 10.38
C TYR A 166 3.83 13.31 9.43
N SER A 167 3.34 12.33 8.69
CA SER A 167 4.04 11.77 7.54
C SER A 167 3.04 11.51 6.43
N GLN A 168 3.43 11.85 5.20
CA GLN A 168 2.58 11.59 4.04
C GLN A 168 2.32 10.09 3.90
N GLN A 169 1.07 9.72 3.65
CA GLN A 169 0.74 8.34 3.37
C GLN A 169 1.37 7.92 2.03
N ALA A 170 2.12 6.81 2.04
CA ALA A 170 2.98 6.39 0.93
C ALA A 170 2.23 6.21 -0.40
N PHE A 171 0.95 5.84 -0.36
CA PHE A 171 0.16 5.54 -1.55
C PHE A 171 -0.64 6.73 -2.11
N VAL A 172 -0.49 7.94 -1.55
CA VAL A 172 -1.25 9.13 -1.99
C VAL A 172 -1.01 9.49 -3.46
N HIS A 173 0.23 9.36 -3.95
CA HIS A 173 0.53 9.67 -5.35
C HIS A 173 -0.23 8.75 -6.34
N PHE A 174 -0.47 7.48 -5.99
CA PHE A 174 -1.31 6.59 -6.82
C PHE A 174 -2.77 7.06 -6.89
N VAL A 175 -3.29 7.65 -5.80
CA VAL A 175 -4.64 8.22 -5.78
C VAL A 175 -4.72 9.42 -6.73
N ARG A 176 -3.71 10.31 -6.71
CA ARG A 176 -3.59 11.39 -7.69
C ARG A 176 -3.57 10.84 -9.11
N ASP A 177 -2.72 9.87 -9.41
CA ASP A 177 -2.59 9.33 -10.76
C ASP A 177 -3.90 8.69 -11.25
N GLY A 178 -4.65 8.03 -10.36
CA GLY A 178 -6.00 7.56 -10.66
C GLY A 178 -6.97 8.68 -11.03
N VAL A 179 -7.00 9.78 -10.25
CA VAL A 179 -7.83 10.96 -10.56
C VAL A 179 -7.39 11.62 -11.87
N TYR A 180 -6.09 11.74 -12.10
CA TYR A 180 -5.53 12.33 -13.32
C TYR A 180 -5.85 11.48 -14.53
N ALA A 181 -5.82 10.14 -14.44
CA ALA A 181 -6.24 9.27 -15.52
C ALA A 181 -7.68 9.57 -15.98
N PHE A 182 -8.62 9.77 -15.05
CA PHE A 182 -9.97 10.21 -15.40
C PHE A 182 -10.01 11.62 -15.98
N ALA A 183 -9.25 12.57 -15.43
CA ALA A 183 -9.19 13.93 -15.94
C ALA A 183 -8.68 13.98 -17.40
N TYR A 184 -7.62 13.26 -17.71
CA TYR A 184 -7.08 13.14 -19.08
C TYR A 184 -8.04 12.40 -20.00
N ALA A 185 -8.72 11.35 -19.53
CA ALA A 185 -9.73 10.66 -20.34
C ALA A 185 -10.90 11.57 -20.70
N LEU A 186 -11.42 12.32 -19.72
CA LEU A 186 -12.49 13.30 -19.92
C LEU A 186 -12.04 14.43 -20.85
N HIS A 187 -10.79 14.89 -20.71
CA HIS A 187 -10.22 15.90 -21.60
C HIS A 187 -10.13 15.41 -23.05
N ASN A 188 -9.62 14.19 -23.27
CA ASN A 188 -9.51 13.61 -24.60
C ASN A 188 -10.89 13.36 -25.23
N LEU A 189 -11.85 12.87 -24.43
CA LEU A 189 -13.25 12.71 -24.83
C LEU A 189 -13.88 14.06 -25.20
N HIS A 190 -13.61 15.10 -24.40
CA HIS A 190 -14.08 16.46 -24.65
C HIS A 190 -13.54 17.03 -25.96
N GLN A 191 -12.24 16.91 -26.20
CA GLN A 191 -11.64 17.33 -27.48
C GLN A 191 -12.24 16.58 -28.67
N ASN A 192 -12.53 15.28 -28.50
CA ASN A 192 -13.12 14.46 -29.54
C ASN A 192 -14.58 14.83 -29.88
N LEU A 193 -15.40 15.11 -28.85
CA LEU A 193 -16.83 15.37 -29.03
C LEU A 193 -17.17 16.86 -29.24
N CYS A 194 -16.47 17.75 -28.55
CA CYS A 194 -16.73 19.18 -28.56
C CYS A 194 -15.79 19.98 -29.48
N GLY A 195 -14.65 19.40 -29.86
CA GLY A 195 -13.62 20.05 -30.66
C GLY A 195 -12.58 20.80 -29.82
N GLU A 196 -11.42 21.03 -30.43
CA GLU A 196 -10.29 21.71 -29.78
C GLU A 196 -10.64 23.17 -29.42
N GLY A 197 -10.32 23.59 -28.20
CA GLY A 197 -10.56 24.95 -27.73
C GLY A 197 -12.01 25.26 -27.31
N TYR A 198 -12.93 24.29 -27.36
CA TYR A 198 -14.29 24.48 -26.84
C TYR A 198 -14.26 24.72 -25.32
N ILE A 199 -15.01 25.72 -24.85
CA ILE A 199 -15.06 26.07 -23.41
C ILE A 199 -16.34 25.50 -22.79
N GLY A 200 -16.18 24.76 -21.68
CA GLY A 200 -17.28 24.12 -20.97
C GLY A 200 -17.69 22.78 -21.57
N VAL A 201 -18.87 22.28 -21.19
CA VAL A 201 -19.40 20.99 -21.63
C VAL A 201 -20.33 21.22 -22.82
N CYS A 202 -20.09 20.55 -23.96
CA CYS A 202 -20.99 20.61 -25.11
C CYS A 202 -22.13 19.60 -24.98
N GLN A 203 -23.18 19.76 -25.79
CA GLN A 203 -24.37 18.90 -25.76
C GLN A 203 -24.05 17.40 -25.92
N ALA A 204 -23.02 17.06 -26.71
CA ALA A 204 -22.59 15.67 -26.91
C ALA A 204 -22.01 15.01 -25.64
N MET A 205 -21.63 15.79 -24.63
CA MET A 205 -21.12 15.31 -23.35
C MET A 205 -22.15 15.36 -22.21
N GLU A 206 -23.38 15.79 -22.46
CA GLU A 206 -24.44 15.78 -21.43
C GLU A 206 -24.73 14.36 -20.92
N HIS A 207 -24.54 13.35 -21.77
CA HIS A 207 -24.73 11.94 -21.45
C HIS A 207 -23.52 11.13 -21.94
N ILE A 208 -22.57 10.88 -21.04
CA ILE A 208 -21.39 10.07 -21.33
C ILE A 208 -21.69 8.61 -21.01
N ASP A 209 -21.50 7.73 -22.00
CA ASP A 209 -21.57 6.29 -21.79
C ASP A 209 -20.30 5.77 -21.11
N GLY A 210 -20.48 4.84 -20.16
CA GLY A 210 -19.39 4.18 -19.43
C GLY A 210 -18.44 3.42 -20.35
N VAL A 211 -18.95 2.84 -21.45
CA VAL A 211 -18.11 2.16 -22.44
C VAL A 211 -17.23 3.16 -23.18
N GLN A 212 -17.81 4.29 -23.59
CA GLN A 212 -17.09 5.34 -24.29
C GLN A 212 -15.95 5.90 -23.43
N ILE A 213 -16.21 6.31 -22.18
CA ILE A 213 -15.14 6.83 -21.31
C ILE A 213 -14.08 5.76 -21.00
N ALA A 214 -14.46 4.48 -20.91
CA ALA A 214 -13.52 3.39 -20.71
C ALA A 214 -12.53 3.23 -21.89
N GLU A 215 -12.96 3.49 -23.13
CA GLU A 215 -12.06 3.49 -24.30
C GLU A 215 -11.04 4.62 -24.22
N PHE A 216 -11.45 5.81 -23.81
CA PHE A 216 -10.53 6.94 -23.59
C PHE A 216 -9.58 6.68 -22.41
N LEU A 217 -10.10 6.14 -21.30
CA LEU A 217 -9.31 5.76 -20.12
C LEU A 217 -8.18 4.80 -20.47
N LYS A 218 -8.45 3.75 -21.26
CA LYS A 218 -7.42 2.76 -21.65
C LYS A 218 -6.24 3.37 -22.41
N ASN A 219 -6.45 4.49 -23.09
CA ASN A 219 -5.47 5.12 -23.96
C ASN A 219 -4.88 6.42 -23.38
N VAL A 220 -5.14 6.74 -22.11
CA VAL A 220 -4.57 7.96 -21.50
C VAL A 220 -3.06 7.85 -21.40
N THR A 221 -2.40 8.97 -21.67
CA THR A 221 -0.98 9.15 -21.44
C THR A 221 -0.76 10.53 -20.85
N PHE A 222 -0.04 10.60 -19.75
CA PHE A 222 0.32 11.87 -19.10
C PHE A 222 1.65 11.75 -18.34
N LYS A 223 2.12 12.85 -17.78
CA LYS A 223 3.30 12.88 -16.91
C LYS A 223 2.89 12.73 -15.46
N ASP A 224 3.42 11.72 -14.78
CA ASP A 224 3.24 11.58 -13.33
C ASP A 224 4.04 12.64 -12.57
N GLU A 225 3.95 12.60 -11.24
CA GLU A 225 4.59 13.57 -10.36
C GLU A 225 6.13 13.61 -10.50
N GLU A 226 6.74 12.51 -10.93
CA GLU A 226 8.19 12.40 -11.18
C GLU A 226 8.55 12.62 -12.67
N ALA A 227 7.63 13.19 -13.45
CA ALA A 227 7.77 13.41 -14.89
C ALA A 227 7.98 12.14 -15.73
N ASN A 228 7.70 10.96 -15.18
CA ASN A 228 7.70 9.73 -15.94
C ASN A 228 6.39 9.61 -16.74
N SER A 229 6.40 8.83 -17.81
CA SER A 229 5.19 8.59 -18.60
C SER A 229 4.26 7.65 -17.85
N PHE A 230 3.08 8.14 -17.48
CA PHE A 230 1.96 7.31 -17.05
C PHE A 230 1.21 6.81 -18.27
N ARG A 231 0.90 5.51 -18.27
CA ARG A 231 -0.07 4.86 -19.17
C ARG A 231 -0.53 3.57 -18.51
N PHE A 232 -1.74 3.15 -18.81
CA PHE A 232 -2.13 1.79 -18.47
C PHE A 232 -1.34 0.79 -19.33
N VAL A 233 -0.94 -0.32 -18.73
CA VAL A 233 -0.33 -1.46 -19.40
C VAL A 233 -1.32 -2.62 -19.42
N ASN A 234 -1.15 -3.55 -20.35
CA ASN A 234 -2.05 -4.71 -20.53
C ASN A 234 -3.54 -4.29 -20.59
N VAL A 235 -4.43 -5.03 -19.92
CA VAL A 235 -5.89 -4.86 -19.93
C VAL A 235 -6.36 -3.77 -18.93
N GLY A 236 -5.48 -2.87 -18.50
CA GLY A 236 -5.84 -1.76 -17.60
C GLY A 236 -5.03 -1.66 -16.30
N ASP A 237 -3.88 -2.34 -16.21
CA ASP A 237 -3.01 -2.25 -15.04
C ASP A 237 -2.23 -0.94 -15.03
N GLY A 238 -1.93 -0.40 -13.85
CA GLY A 238 -1.04 0.76 -13.73
C GLY A 238 0.42 0.43 -14.12
N PRO A 239 1.29 1.44 -14.27
CA PRO A 239 2.70 1.22 -14.57
C PRO A 239 3.38 0.27 -13.58
N THR A 240 4.09 -0.74 -14.11
CA THR A 240 4.80 -1.75 -13.29
C THR A 240 6.12 -1.20 -12.77
N ARG A 241 6.10 -0.55 -11.60
CA ARG A 241 7.32 0.01 -10.97
C ARG A 241 7.38 -0.38 -9.50
N TYR A 242 8.46 -1.03 -9.10
CA TYR A 242 8.67 -1.49 -7.73
C TYR A 242 10.05 -1.09 -7.20
N THR A 243 10.11 -0.78 -5.92
CA THR A 243 11.34 -0.73 -5.13
C THR A 243 11.60 -2.11 -4.54
N ILE A 244 12.84 -2.58 -4.63
CA ILE A 244 13.29 -3.78 -3.93
C ILE A 244 13.94 -3.35 -2.62
N VAL A 245 13.44 -3.86 -1.51
CA VAL A 245 13.90 -3.53 -0.15
C VAL A 245 14.43 -4.76 0.57
N ASN A 246 15.38 -4.54 1.48
CA ASN A 246 15.98 -5.56 2.33
C ASN A 246 15.84 -5.16 3.81
N PHE A 247 15.45 -6.10 4.66
CA PHE A 247 15.28 -5.85 6.09
C PHE A 247 16.61 -5.97 6.82
N GLN A 248 17.12 -4.86 7.33
CA GLN A 248 18.47 -4.77 7.89
C GLN A 248 18.44 -4.33 9.35
N ARG A 249 19.47 -4.73 10.10
CA ARG A 249 19.70 -4.31 11.48
C ARG A 249 20.78 -3.23 11.52
N HIS A 250 20.48 -2.10 12.16
CA HIS A 250 21.47 -1.08 12.48
C HIS A 250 22.49 -1.67 13.46
N LYS A 251 23.78 -1.61 13.10
CA LYS A 251 24.86 -2.13 13.93
C LYS A 251 25.06 -1.36 15.24
N GLU A 252 24.68 -0.09 15.26
CA GLU A 252 24.94 0.83 16.38
C GLU A 252 23.93 0.70 17.52
N ASN A 253 22.62 0.76 17.20
CA ASN A 253 21.54 0.77 18.18
C ASN A 253 20.72 -0.54 18.18
N GLY A 254 21.00 -1.47 17.26
CA GLY A 254 20.32 -2.75 17.16
C GLY A 254 18.88 -2.69 16.63
N THR A 255 18.39 -1.51 16.19
CA THR A 255 17.06 -1.37 15.60
C THR A 255 17.02 -1.89 14.17
N TYR A 256 15.83 -2.18 13.66
CA TYR A 256 15.64 -2.73 12.31
C TYR A 256 14.95 -1.74 11.39
N PHE A 257 15.27 -1.80 10.10
CA PHE A 257 14.72 -0.92 9.07
C PHE A 257 14.70 -1.60 7.70
N TRP A 258 13.84 -1.12 6.81
CA TRP A 258 13.83 -1.51 5.40
C TRP A 258 14.79 -0.61 4.61
N ALA A 259 15.85 -1.20 4.06
CA ALA A 259 16.81 -0.53 3.20
C ALA A 259 16.45 -0.75 1.74
N LYS A 260 16.43 0.31 0.92
CA LYS A 260 16.33 0.18 -0.54
C LYS A 260 17.61 -0.48 -1.08
N VAL A 261 17.45 -1.55 -1.85
CA VAL A 261 18.57 -2.30 -2.45
C VAL A 261 18.46 -2.43 -3.97
N GLY A 262 17.33 -2.05 -4.57
CA GLY A 262 17.15 -2.08 -6.02
C GLY A 262 15.81 -1.51 -6.45
N ASN A 263 15.58 -1.55 -7.77
CA ASN A 263 14.34 -1.16 -8.42
C ASN A 263 14.01 -2.17 -9.53
N TYR A 264 12.72 -2.30 -9.86
CA TYR A 264 12.20 -3.02 -11.02
C TYR A 264 11.22 -2.12 -11.76
N SER A 265 11.38 -1.97 -13.07
CA SER A 265 10.61 -1.06 -13.94
C SER A 265 10.55 -1.60 -15.35
#